data_AF-A0A1Q5ZVT6-F1
#
_entry.id   AF-A0A1Q5ZVT6-F1
#
_cell.length_a   1.000
_cell.length_b   1.000
_cell.length_c   1.000
_cell.angle_alpha   90.00
_cell.angle_beta   90.00
_cell.angle_gamma   90.00
#
_symmetry.space_group_name_H-M   'P 1'
#
loop_
_entity.id
_entity.type
_entity.pdbx_description
1 polymer ?
#
loop_
_entity_poly.entity_id
_entity_poly.type
_entity_poly.pdbx_seq_one_letter_code
_entity_poly.pdbx_strand_id
1 'polypeptide(L)' 'MKNQRRKHKPLLHSALQIGPSTFGIFETFTDEAGRNTHLSGEIAKALMAKVPELLVTTPIIEKVDLLAIK' A
#
# COMPACT_ATOMS: atom_id res chain seq x y z
N MET A 1 -24.87 3.44 -6.94
CA MET A 1 -23.48 3.26 -7.46
C MET A 1 -22.36 3.81 -6.56
N LYS A 2 -22.61 4.32 -5.34
CA LYS A 2 -21.56 4.80 -4.42
C LYS A 2 -20.84 3.68 -3.62
N ASN A 3 -21.39 2.46 -3.59
CA ASN A 3 -20.90 1.35 -2.76
C ASN A 3 -19.72 0.55 -3.32
N GLN A 4 -19.37 0.67 -4.62
CA GLN A 4 -18.20 -0.03 -5.16
C GLN A 4 -16.88 0.69 -4.85
N ARG A 5 -16.88 2.01 -4.61
CA ARG A 5 -15.66 2.79 -4.32
C ARG A 5 -15.03 2.51 -2.94
N ARG A 6 -15.70 1.74 -2.08
CA ARG A 6 -15.21 1.38 -0.74
C ARG A 6 -14.73 -0.07 -0.62
N LYS A 7 -14.96 -0.93 -1.62
CA LYS A 7 -14.65 -2.36 -1.49
C LYS A 7 -13.16 -2.71 -1.57
N HIS A 8 -12.33 -1.83 -2.12
CA HIS A 8 -10.93 -2.13 -2.43
C HIS A 8 -9.94 -1.09 -1.88
N LYS A 9 -10.38 -0.27 -0.91
CA LYS A 9 -9.49 0.63 -0.19
C LYS A 9 -8.89 -0.11 1.01
N PRO A 10 -7.63 0.21 1.40
CA PRO A 10 -7.10 -0.22 2.68
C PRO A 10 -8.03 0.20 3.82
N LEU A 11 -8.20 -0.67 4.82
CA LEU A 11 -8.92 -0.38 6.05
C LEU A 11 -8.14 0.62 6.91
N LEU A 12 -6.81 0.45 6.94
CA LEU A 12 -5.84 1.38 7.52
C LEU A 12 -4.81 1.72 6.45
N HIS A 13 -4.40 2.98 6.39
CA HIS A 13 -3.28 3.45 5.60
C HIS A 13 -2.39 4.31 6.50
N SER A 14 -1.13 3.92 6.64
CA SER A 14 -0.16 4.63 7.49
C SER A 14 1.14 4.86 6.74
N ALA A 15 1.59 6.12 6.73
CA ALA A 15 2.93 6.47 6.30
C ALA A 15 3.88 6.41 7.51
N LEU A 16 5.05 5.82 7.30
CA LEU A 16 6.05 5.56 8.32
C LEU A 16 7.34 6.30 7.95
N GLN A 17 7.96 6.94 8.94
CA GLN A 17 9.37 7.34 8.88
C GLN A 17 10.16 6.40 9.77
N ILE A 18 10.98 5.55 9.16
CA ILE A 18 11.77 4.51 9.84
C ILE A 18 13.17 5.04 10.19
N GLY A 19 13.69 5.93 9.34
CA GLY A 19 14.97 6.60 9.53
C GLY A 19 15.02 7.96 8.83
N PRO A 20 16.18 8.63 8.81
CA PRO A 20 16.34 9.95 8.21
C PRO A 20 15.94 10.00 6.72
N SER A 21 16.18 8.92 5.99
CA SER A 21 15.86 8.78 4.56
C SER A 21 15.21 7.42 4.24
N THR A 22 14.55 6.80 5.22
CA THR A 22 13.87 5.51 5.05
C THR A 22 12.42 5.65 5.46
N PHE A 23 11.52 5.37 4.51
CA PHE A 23 10.08 5.54 4.67
C PHE A 23 9.36 4.26 4.30
N GLY A 24 8.16 4.09 4.84
CA GLY A 24 7.32 2.92 4.57
C GLY A 24 5.85 3.28 4.48
N ILE A 25 5.09 2.37 3.88
CA ILE A 25 3.63 2.40 3.90
C ILE A 25 3.17 1.09 4.51
N PHE A 26 2.29 1.16 5.50
CA PHE A 26 1.59 0.00 6.05
C PHE A 26 0.11 0.13 5.75
N GLU A 27 -0.44 -0.90 5.13
CA GLU A 27 -1.84 -0.96 4.72
C GLU A 27 -2.44 -2.31 5.08
N THR A 28 -3.66 -2.28 5.60
CA THR A 28 -4.40 -3.48 5.97
C THR A 28 -5.63 -3.65 5.07
N PHE A 29 -5.98 -4.89 4.74
CA PHE A 29 -7.09 -5.20 3.84
C PHE A 29 -8.01 -6.24 4.48
N THR A 30 -9.30 -6.19 4.12
CA THR A 30 -10.27 -7.21 4.55
C THR A 30 -9.92 -8.60 4.01
N ASP A 31 -9.39 -8.65 2.79
CA ASP A 31 -9.07 -9.89 2.07
C ASP A 31 -7.97 -9.68 1.00
N GLU A 32 -7.50 -10.79 0.43
CA GLU A 32 -6.51 -10.83 -0.65
C GLU A 32 -6.99 -10.08 -1.92
N ALA A 33 -8.29 -10.11 -2.21
CA ALA A 33 -8.84 -9.47 -3.41
C ALA A 33 -8.77 -7.94 -3.32
N GLY A 34 -9.03 -7.38 -2.14
CA GLY A 34 -8.82 -5.97 -1.82
C GLY A 34 -7.34 -5.57 -1.98
N ARG A 35 -6.43 -6.38 -1.42
CA ARG A 35 -4.97 -6.16 -1.54
C ARG A 35 -4.50 -6.18 -3.00
N ASN A 36 -4.91 -7.17 -3.78
CA ASN A 36 -4.50 -7.28 -5.18
C ASN A 36 -5.08 -6.14 -6.05
N THR A 37 -6.31 -5.73 -5.78
CA THR A 37 -6.92 -4.58 -6.47
C THR A 37 -6.18 -3.28 -6.14
N HIS A 38 -5.73 -3.11 -4.89
CA HIS A 38 -4.92 -1.96 -4.51
C HIS A 38 -3.57 -1.94 -5.23
N LEU A 39 -2.82 -3.06 -5.19
CA LEU A 39 -1.48 -3.16 -5.80
C LEU A 39 -1.48 -3.03 -7.33
N SER A 40 -2.58 -3.42 -7.99
CA SER A 40 -2.75 -3.26 -9.44
C SER A 40 -3.41 -1.94 -9.85
N GLY A 41 -3.80 -1.12 -8.87
CA GLY A 41 -4.52 0.12 -9.09
C GLY A 41 -3.66 1.26 -9.61
N GLU A 42 -4.32 2.33 -10.08
CA GLU A 42 -3.67 3.50 -10.66
C GLU A 42 -2.72 4.23 -9.69
N ILE A 43 -3.00 4.17 -8.38
CA ILE A 43 -2.13 4.79 -7.36
C ILE A 43 -0.78 4.06 -7.29
N ALA A 44 -0.80 2.73 -7.23
CA ALA A 44 0.42 1.92 -7.21
C ALA A 44 1.23 2.10 -8.51
N LYS A 45 0.56 2.18 -9.67
CA LYS A 45 1.22 2.50 -10.94
C LYS A 45 1.87 3.88 -10.94
N ALA A 46 1.16 4.90 -10.45
CA ALA A 46 1.69 6.26 -10.36
C ALA A 46 2.90 6.34 -9.41
N LEU A 47 2.87 5.63 -8.28
CA LEU A 47 4.01 5.53 -7.37
C LEU A 47 5.20 4.85 -8.06
N MET A 48 4.98 3.72 -8.74
CA MET A 48 6.02 3.01 -9.47
C MET A 48 6.67 3.86 -10.57
N ALA A 49 5.88 4.71 -11.25
CA ALA A 49 6.41 5.66 -12.24
C ALA A 49 7.32 6.74 -11.61
N LYS A 50 7.19 7.01 -10.32
CA LYS A 50 8.00 7.98 -9.57
C LYS A 50 9.20 7.36 -8.84
N VAL A 51 9.32 6.04 -8.81
CA VAL A 51 10.42 5.34 -8.13
C VAL A 51 11.81 5.86 -8.52
N PRO A 52 12.16 6.04 -9.82
CA PRO A 52 13.50 6.49 -10.20
C PRO A 52 13.83 7.93 -9.75
N GLU A 53 12.80 8.75 -9.52
CA GLU A 53 12.94 10.15 -9.09
C GLU A 53 13.07 10.25 -7.57
N LEU A 54 12.34 9.40 -6.83
CA LEU A 54 12.15 9.55 -5.38
C LEU A 54 12.97 8.56 -4.55
N LEU A 55 13.37 7.41 -5.11
CA LEU A 55 13.95 6.30 -4.36
C LEU A 55 15.30 5.90 -4.94
N VAL A 56 16.27 5.68 -4.06
CA VAL A 56 17.62 5.22 -4.41
C VAL A 56 17.59 3.78 -4.96
N THR A 57 16.61 2.98 -4.54
CA THR A 57 16.40 1.59 -4.98
C THR A 57 14.92 1.33 -5.17
N THR A 58 14.58 0.28 -5.92
CA THR A 58 13.20 -0.22 -6.02
C THR A 58 12.64 -0.47 -4.61
N PRO A 59 11.40 -0.05 -4.32
CA PRO A 59 10.79 -0.25 -3.01
C PRO A 59 10.56 -1.74 -2.75
N ILE A 60 10.76 -2.16 -1.50
CA ILE A 60 10.46 -3.52 -1.05
C ILE A 60 8.96 -3.60 -0.74
N ILE A 61 8.28 -4.62 -1.27
CA ILE A 61 6.87 -4.89 -1.02
C ILE A 61 6.74 -6.27 -0.40
N GLU A 62 6.31 -6.33 0.86
CA GLU A 62 6.10 -7.56 1.60
C GLU A 62 4.61 -7.79 1.89
N LYS A 63 4.13 -9.01 1.64
CA LYS A 63 2.80 -9.44 2.06
C LYS A 63 2.91 -10.02 3.46
N VAL A 64 2.22 -9.42 4.40
CA VAL A 64 2.21 -9.84 5.82
C VAL A 64 0.79 -10.26 6.20
N ASP A 65 0.69 -11.33 6.99
CA ASP A 65 -0.56 -11.79 7.60
C ASP A 65 -0.72 -11.16 8.99
N LEU A 66 -1.91 -10.62 9.26
CA LEU A 66 -2.23 -10.03 10.56
C LEU A 66 -2.89 -11.10 11.43
N LEU A 67 -2.12 -11.60 12.40
CA LEU A 67 -2.62 -12.61 13.35
C LEU A 67 -3.66 -12.04 14.34
N ALA A 68 -3.57 -10.73 14.62
CA ALA A 68 -4.53 -10.00 15.43
C ALA A 68 -4.55 -8.51 15.06
N ILE A 69 -5.70 -7.85 15.22
CA ILE A 69 -5.89 -6.40 15.05
C ILE A 69 -6.71 -5.91 16.25
N LYS A 70 -6.38 -4.72 16.76
CA LYS A 70 -7.07 -4.07 17.88
C LYS A 70 -7.79 -2.82 17.42
#